data_AF-C4PD44-F1
#
_entry.id   AF-C4PD44-F1
#
_cell.length_a   1.000
_cell.length_b   1.000
_cell.length_c   1.000
_cell.angle_alpha   90.00
_cell.angle_beta   90.00
_cell.angle_gamma   90.00
#
_symmetry.space_group_name_H-M   'P 1'
#
loop_
_entity.id
_entity.type
_entity.pdbx_description
1 polymer ?
#
loop_
_entity_poly.entity_id
_entity_poly.type
_entity_poly.pdbx_seq_one_letter_code
_entity_poly.pdbx_strand_id
1 'polypeptide(L)'
;YDWDVVNEVVNDNPDTANIANSLRKTFWWTNLGPTYIETAFRLARAADPNAKLFYNEYGCEGYTGWGNKTIAVYNLITNLLDKGVPIDGLGFQSH
;
A
#
# COMPACT_ATOMS: atom_id res chain seq x y z
N TYR A 1 -13.53 4.88 -12.98
CA TYR A 1 -12.71 3.94 -13.76
C TYR A 1 -11.78 3.23 -12.80
N ASP A 2 -11.00 3.98 -12.03
CA ASP A 2 -10.12 3.53 -10.97
C ASP A 2 -10.22 4.37 -9.70
N TRP A 3 -9.57 3.91 -8.63
CA TRP A 3 -9.36 4.61 -7.37
C TRP A 3 -7.99 4.26 -6.79
N ASP A 4 -7.26 5.28 -6.35
CA ASP A 4 -6.19 5.12 -5.38
C ASP A 4 -6.82 4.96 -4.00
N VAL A 5 -7.05 3.71 -3.58
CA VAL A 5 -7.74 3.39 -2.32
C VAL A 5 -6.92 3.81 -1.12
N VAL A 6 -5.60 3.65 -1.22
CA VAL A 6 -4.63 4.16 -0.25
C VAL A 6 -3.46 4.81 -0.98
N ASN A 7 -2.90 5.85 -0.39
CA ASN A 7 -1.81 6.65 -0.94
C ASN A 7 -0.68 6.78 0.08
N GLU A 8 0.56 6.54 -0.36
CA GLU A 8 1.80 6.87 0.38
C GLU A 8 1.93 6.24 1.78
N VAL A 9 1.45 5.01 1.93
CA VAL A 9 1.39 4.35 3.24
C VAL A 9 2.75 3.86 3.75
N VAL A 10 3.74 3.68 2.87
CA VAL A 10 5.10 3.28 3.24
C VAL A 10 5.92 4.53 3.59
N ASN A 11 6.63 4.47 4.71
CA ASN A 11 7.47 5.59 5.18
C ASN A 11 8.77 5.70 4.37
N ASP A 12 9.51 6.79 4.56
CA ASP A 12 10.71 7.10 3.76
C ASP A 12 11.95 6.29 4.15
N ASN A 13 11.93 5.62 5.30
CA ASN A 13 13.02 4.78 5.80
C ASN A 13 12.48 3.43 6.29
N PRO A 14 11.91 2.61 5.39
CA PRO A 14 11.17 1.43 5.80
C PRO A 14 12.10 0.30 6.26
N ASP A 15 11.60 -0.46 7.24
CA ASP A 15 12.21 -1.71 7.70
C ASP A 15 11.75 -2.87 6.81
N THR A 16 12.57 -3.26 5.85
CA THR A 16 12.22 -4.30 4.87
C THR A 16 11.95 -5.66 5.50
N ALA A 17 12.34 -5.90 6.75
CA ALA A 17 12.06 -7.14 7.48
C ALA A 17 10.70 -7.11 8.21
N ASN A 18 10.07 -5.94 8.36
CA ASN A 18 8.82 -5.79 9.11
C ASN A 18 7.87 -4.79 8.42
N ILE A 19 6.79 -5.32 7.84
CA ILE A 19 5.77 -4.52 7.15
C ILE A 19 5.18 -3.45 8.07
N ALA A 20 4.84 -3.78 9.32
CA ALA A 20 4.21 -2.82 10.23
C ALA A 20 5.16 -1.65 10.57
N ASN A 21 6.46 -1.91 10.72
CA ASN A 21 7.48 -0.88 10.91
C ASN A 21 7.76 -0.06 9.63
N SER A 22 7.45 -0.61 8.46
CA SER A 22 7.57 0.09 7.18
C SER A 22 6.43 1.08 6.91
N LEU A 23 5.32 1.01 7.65
CA LEU A 23 4.17 1.89 7.44
C LEU A 23 4.33 3.25 8.15
N ARG A 24 3.74 4.30 7.58
CA ARG A 24 3.59 5.60 8.24
C ARG A 24 2.57 5.49 9.39
N LYS A 25 2.92 6.07 10.54
CA LYS A 25 2.02 6.19 11.71
C LYS A 25 1.05 7.36 11.51
N THR A 26 0.09 7.20 10.59
CA THR A 26 -0.94 8.19 10.28
C THR A 26 -2.08 8.16 11.30
N PHE A 27 -3.05 9.07 11.17
CA PHE A 27 -4.30 9.02 11.93
C PHE A 27 -5.00 7.65 11.79
N TRP A 28 -5.10 7.13 10.56
CA TRP A 28 -5.72 5.83 10.29
C TRP A 28 -4.95 4.69 10.95
N TRP A 29 -3.63 4.66 10.78
CA TRP A 29 -2.79 3.65 11.42
C TRP A 29 -2.92 3.67 12.94
N THR A 30 -2.93 4.87 13.55
CA THR A 30 -2.99 5.04 15.01
C THR A 30 -4.31 4.56 15.59
N ASN A 31 -5.43 4.81 14.91
CA ASN A 31 -6.77 4.52 15.43
C ASN A 31 -7.31 3.15 15.00
N LEU A 32 -6.90 2.64 13.83
CA LEU A 32 -7.41 1.39 13.26
C LEU A 32 -6.35 0.28 13.20
N GLY A 33 -5.10 0.60 13.51
CA GLY A 33 -3.97 -0.33 13.37
C GLY A 33 -3.54 -0.52 11.91
N PRO A 34 -2.46 -1.29 11.66
CA PRO A 34 -1.89 -1.48 10.32
C PRO A 34 -2.81 -2.19 9.33
N THR A 35 -3.80 -2.94 9.81
CA THR A 35 -4.77 -3.67 8.97
C THR A 35 -5.80 -2.76 8.30
N TYR A 36 -5.81 -1.45 8.58
CA TYR A 36 -6.74 -0.50 7.96
C TYR A 36 -6.65 -0.52 6.42
N ILE A 37 -5.48 -0.81 5.87
CA ILE A 37 -5.27 -0.91 4.41
C ILE A 37 -6.11 -2.06 3.84
N GLU A 38 -6.08 -3.24 4.48
CA GLU A 38 -6.90 -4.40 4.08
C GLU A 38 -8.39 -4.05 4.11
N THR A 39 -8.82 -3.41 5.20
CA THR A 39 -10.21 -2.97 5.39
C THR A 39 -10.62 -1.97 4.32
N ALA A 40 -9.78 -1.00 3.99
CA ALA A 40 -10.07 0.01 2.97
C ALA A 40 -10.32 -0.63 1.59
N PHE A 41 -9.46 -1.54 1.15
CA PHE A 41 -9.65 -2.24 -0.13
C PHE A 41 -10.90 -3.11 -0.16
N ARG A 42 -11.20 -3.85 0.93
CA ARG A 42 -12.41 -4.68 0.99
C ARG A 42 -13.68 -3.82 0.96
N LEU A 43 -13.69 -2.69 1.68
CA LEU A 43 -14.81 -1.75 1.67
C LEU A 43 -14.95 -1.07 0.30
N ALA A 44 -13.85 -0.65 -0.33
CA ALA A 44 -13.87 -0.05 -1.66
C ALA A 44 -14.45 -1.03 -2.70
N ARG A 45 -14.03 -2.30 -2.68
CA ARG A 45 -14.60 -3.33 -3.56
C ARG A 45 -16.08 -3.58 -3.30
N ALA A 46 -16.52 -3.54 -2.05
CA ALA A 46 -17.93 -3.69 -1.70
C ALA A 46 -18.78 -2.50 -2.18
N ALA A 47 -18.21 -1.29 -2.16
CA ALA A 47 -18.88 -0.08 -2.59
C ALA A 47 -18.98 0.03 -4.12
N ASP A 48 -17.93 -0.33 -4.85
CA ASP A 48 -17.94 -0.40 -6.32
C ASP A 48 -17.19 -1.66 -6.82
N PRO A 49 -17.94 -2.74 -7.13
CA PRO A 49 -17.35 -3.97 -7.64
C PRO A 49 -16.62 -3.84 -8.98
N ASN A 50 -16.88 -2.79 -9.75
CA ASN A 50 -16.38 -2.63 -11.12
C ASN A 50 -15.17 -1.68 -11.22
N ALA A 51 -14.93 -0.84 -10.21
CA ALA A 51 -13.76 0.02 -10.17
C ALA A 51 -12.45 -0.78 -10.11
N LYS A 52 -11.40 -0.25 -10.73
CA LYS A 52 -10.03 -0.72 -10.52
C LYS A 52 -9.45 -0.10 -9.26
N LEU A 53 -8.94 -0.93 -8.35
CA LEU A 53 -8.48 -0.49 -7.03
C LEU A 53 -6.96 -0.54 -6.95
N PHE A 54 -6.34 0.62 -6.76
CA PHE A 54 -4.89 0.80 -6.74
C PHE A 54 -4.39 1.19 -5.34
N TYR A 55 -3.17 0.75 -5.03
CA TYR A 55 -2.31 1.39 -4.05
C TYR A 55 -1.34 2.30 -4.82
N ASN A 56 -1.26 3.58 -4.45
CA ASN A 56 -0.36 4.55 -5.08
C ASN A 56 0.79 4.98 -4.15
N GLU A 57 2.01 5.05 -4.69
CA GLU A 57 3.23 5.36 -3.91
C GLU A 57 4.31 6.07 -4.74
N TYR A 58 5.10 6.93 -4.10
CA TYR A 58 6.30 7.54 -4.70
C TYR A 58 7.59 6.85 -4.28
N GLY A 59 8.65 7.01 -5.09
CA GLY A 59 10.00 6.59 -4.73
C GLY A 59 10.12 5.07 -4.60
N CYS A 60 9.27 4.33 -5.30
CA CYS A 60 9.27 2.85 -5.33
C CYS A 60 9.54 2.30 -6.74
N GLU A 61 9.77 3.17 -7.72
CA GLU A 61 10.05 2.83 -9.13
C GLU A 61 11.50 2.38 -9.37
N GLY A 62 12.40 2.56 -8.40
CA GLY A 62 13.84 2.35 -8.58
C GLY A 62 14.52 1.61 -7.43
N TYR A 63 15.62 0.92 -7.74
CA TYR A 63 16.42 0.19 -6.75
C TYR A 63 17.62 1.01 -6.22
N THR A 64 18.05 2.04 -6.94
CA THR A 64 19.17 2.91 -6.55
C THR A 64 18.67 4.05 -5.66
N GLY A 65 19.24 4.21 -4.46
CA GLY A 65 18.85 5.24 -3.49
C GLY A 65 17.61 4.92 -2.66
N TRP A 66 16.58 4.33 -3.27
CA TRP A 66 15.29 4.01 -2.63
C TRP A 66 14.93 2.51 -2.60
N GLY A 67 15.90 1.62 -2.80
CA GLY A 67 15.66 0.17 -2.89
C GLY A 67 14.88 -0.42 -1.71
N ASN A 68 15.07 0.10 -0.49
CA ASN A 68 14.30 -0.34 0.67
C ASN A 68 12.80 -0.02 0.53
N LYS A 69 12.44 1.12 -0.07
CA LYS A 69 11.04 1.49 -0.29
C LYS A 69 10.40 0.61 -1.34
N THR A 70 11.11 0.33 -2.43
CA THR A 70 10.69 -0.66 -3.45
C THR A 70 10.43 -2.05 -2.84
N ILE A 71 11.36 -2.54 -2.01
CA ILE A 71 11.21 -3.84 -1.32
C ILE A 71 10.03 -3.81 -0.33
N ALA A 72 9.87 -2.73 0.44
CA ALA A 72 8.79 -2.60 1.41
C ALA A 72 7.41 -2.56 0.74
N VAL A 73 7.26 -1.84 -0.38
CA VAL A 73 6.05 -1.82 -1.20
C VAL A 73 5.75 -3.21 -1.75
N TYR A 74 6.76 -3.90 -2.30
CA TYR A 74 6.63 -5.27 -2.79
C TYR A 74 6.15 -6.23 -1.69
N ASN A 75 6.78 -6.18 -0.51
CA ASN A 75 6.43 -7.02 0.64
C ASN A 75 5.00 -6.74 1.13
N LEU A 76 4.61 -5.46 1.19
CA LEU A 76 3.27 -5.06 1.59
C LEU A 76 2.21 -5.60 0.61
N ILE A 77 2.36 -5.34 -0.69
CA ILE A 77 1.40 -5.78 -1.70
C ILE A 77 1.31 -7.30 -1.73
N THR A 78 2.44 -8.01 -1.69
CA THR A 78 2.46 -9.47 -1.65
C THR A 78 1.67 -9.99 -0.45
N ASN A 79 1.91 -9.43 0.75
CA ASN A 79 1.18 -9.82 1.96
C ASN A 79 -0.34 -9.57 1.86
N LEU A 80 -0.75 -8.47 1.23
CA LEU A 80 -2.16 -8.15 1.02
C LEU A 80 -2.82 -9.10 0.01
N LEU A 81 -2.13 -9.40 -1.09
CA LEU A 81 -2.60 -10.36 -2.10
C LEU A 81 -2.70 -11.77 -1.53
N ASP A 82 -1.73 -12.22 -0.72
CA ASP A 82 -1.76 -13.53 -0.03
C ASP A 82 -2.97 -13.66 0.92
N LYS A 83 -3.44 -12.54 1.47
CA LYS A 83 -4.66 -12.47 2.30
C LYS A 83 -5.94 -12.33 1.48
N GLY A 84 -5.86 -12.33 0.15
CA GLY A 84 -7.00 -12.15 -0.75
C GLY A 84 -7.63 -10.75 -0.66
N VAL A 85 -6.83 -9.72 -0.43
CA VAL A 85 -7.27 -8.31 -0.48
C VAL A 85 -7.42 -7.91 -1.96
N PRO A 86 -8.52 -7.26 -2.36
CA PRO A 86 -8.83 -7.01 -3.77
C PRO A 86 -8.07 -5.79 -4.33
N ILE A 87 -6.77 -5.97 -4.59
CA ILE A 87 -5.92 -4.96 -5.22
C ILE A 87 -5.76 -5.31 -6.71
N ASP A 88 -6.10 -4.37 -7.58
CA ASP A 88 -5.96 -4.55 -9.03
C ASP A 88 -4.64 -4.04 -9.59
N GLY A 89 -3.95 -3.13 -8.88
CA GLY A 89 -2.67 -2.63 -9.33
C GLY A 89 -1.91 -1.76 -8.33
N LEU A 90 -0.69 -1.40 -8.73
CA LEU A 90 0.20 -0.46 -8.06
C LEU A 90 0.38 0.76 -8.98
N GLY A 91 0.05 1.95 -8.46
CA GLY A 91 0.37 3.22 -9.08
C GLY A 91 1.76 3.68 -8.68
N PHE A 92 2.62 3.93 -9.67
CA PHE A 92 3.89 4.63 -9.48
C PHE A 92 3.67 6.12 -9.74
N GLN A 93 3.88 6.95 -8.72
CA GLN A 93 3.75 8.41 -8.90
C GLN A 93 4.81 8.97 -9.86
N SER A 94 6.02 8.38 -9.85
CA SER A 94 7.14 8.73 -10.73
C SER A 94 7.47 10.22 -10.78
N HIS A 95 7.60 10.82 -9.60
CA HIS A 95 8.12 12.18 -9.41
C HIS A 95 9.58 12.32 -9.83
#